data_AF-A0A3G2JHG9-F1
#
_entry.id   AF-A0A3G2JHG9-F1
#
_cell.length_a   1.000
_cell.length_b   1.000
_cell.length_c   1.000
_cell.angle_alpha   90.00
_cell.angle_beta   90.00
_cell.angle_gamma   90.00
#
_symmetry.space_group_name_H-M   'P 1'
#
loop_
_entity.id
_entity.type
_entity.pdbx_description
1 polymer ?
#
loop_
_entity_poly.entity_id
_entity_poly.type
_entity_poly.pdbx_seq_one_letter_code
_entity_poly.pdbx_strand_id
1 'polypeptide(L)'
;MTVALMWEARAAAGRGEDLLAWARGQALTPGPARRETFRAPQDRVLVITWWDAPYDAPLPELPEPDAELVTRVVHRWRFEAVTDG
;
A
#
# COMPACT_ATOMS: atom_id res chain seq x y z
N MET A 1 17.56 -2.48 8.76
CA MET A 1 17.12 -3.57 7.85
C MET A 1 15.95 -3.02 7.05
N THR A 2 15.76 -3.45 5.81
CA THR A 2 14.72 -2.84 4.98
C THR A 2 13.48 -3.71 4.94
N VAL A 3 12.36 -3.16 5.39
CA VAL A 3 11.04 -3.81 5.32
C VAL A 3 10.23 -3.17 4.22
N ALA A 4 9.68 -4.00 3.33
CA ALA A 4 8.66 -3.59 2.38
C ALA A 4 7.27 -3.95 2.91
N LEU A 5 6.39 -2.95 3.05
CA LEU A 5 4.97 -3.15 3.33
C LEU A 5 4.18 -2.99 2.04
N MET A 6 3.46 -4.04 1.68
CA MET A 6 2.59 -4.08 0.52
C MET A 6 1.15 -3.90 0.96
N TRP A 7 0.43 -3.02 0.29
CA TRP A 7 -1.02 -2.81 0.41
C TRP A 7 -1.65 -2.96 -0.98
N GLU A 8 -2.67 -3.80 -1.11
CA GLU A 8 -3.43 -3.98 -2.36
C GLU A 8 -4.92 -3.83 -2.11
N ALA A 9 -5.59 -3.11 -2.99
CA ALA A 9 -7.04 -3.01 -2.99
C ALA A 9 -7.59 -3.08 -4.41
N ARG A 10 -8.82 -3.59 -4.51
CA ARG A 10 -9.62 -3.60 -5.72
C ARG A 10 -10.76 -2.60 -5.55
N ALA A 11 -10.84 -1.61 -6.42
CA ALA A 11 -11.91 -0.62 -6.38
C ALA A 11 -13.24 -1.24 -6.81
N ALA A 12 -14.34 -0.62 -6.39
CA ALA A 12 -15.63 -0.82 -7.03
C ALA A 12 -15.53 -0.56 -8.55
N ALA A 13 -16.36 -1.24 -9.35
CA ALA A 13 -16.24 -1.23 -10.80
C ALA A 13 -16.24 0.20 -11.37
N GLY A 14 -15.20 0.54 -12.15
CA GLY A 14 -15.03 1.86 -12.74
C GLY A 14 -14.49 2.94 -11.79
N ARG A 15 -14.20 2.60 -10.53
CA ARG A 15 -13.68 3.52 -9.50
C ARG A 15 -12.16 3.42 -9.31
N GLY A 16 -11.44 2.81 -10.26
CA GLY A 16 -9.99 2.60 -10.14
C GLY A 16 -9.19 3.89 -9.96
N GLU A 17 -9.54 4.95 -10.69
CA GLU A 17 -8.87 6.26 -10.57
C GLU A 17 -9.20 6.95 -9.25
N ASP A 18 -10.43 6.81 -8.73
CA ASP A 18 -10.80 7.34 -7.41
C ASP A 18 -10.03 6.64 -6.29
N LEU A 19 -9.88 5.31 -6.37
CA LEU A 19 -9.07 4.55 -5.42
C LEU A 19 -7.59 4.94 -5.51
N LEU A 20 -7.07 5.18 -6.72
CA LEU A 20 -5.70 5.63 -6.92
C LEU A 20 -5.47 7.02 -6.31
N ALA A 21 -6.37 7.96 -6.56
CA ALA A 21 -6.32 9.30 -5.99
C ALA A 21 -6.41 9.26 -4.46
N TRP A 22 -7.36 8.48 -3.93
CA TRP A 22 -7.50 8.24 -2.49
C TRP A 22 -6.21 7.69 -1.89
N ALA A 23 -5.63 6.65 -2.50
CA ALA A 23 -4.42 6.03 -2.00
C ALA A 23 -3.27 7.04 -1.96
N ARG A 24 -3.04 7.78 -3.06
CA ARG A 24 -1.98 8.80 -3.14
C ARG A 24 -2.16 9.94 -2.13
N GLY A 25 -3.39 10.25 -1.75
CA GLY A 25 -3.71 11.25 -0.71
C GLY A 25 -3.40 10.80 0.72
N GLN A 26 -3.18 9.50 0.97
CA GLN A 26 -2.87 8.99 2.31
C GLN A 26 -1.44 9.36 2.71
N ALA A 27 -1.30 10.29 3.67
CA ALA A 27 -0.02 10.60 4.30
C ALA A 27 0.29 9.59 5.41
N LEU A 28 1.56 9.21 5.52
CA LEU A 28 2.07 8.35 6.60
C LEU A 28 3.02 9.18 7.48
N THR A 29 2.88 9.08 8.80
CA THR A 29 3.74 9.80 9.76
C THR A 29 4.20 8.81 10.83
N PRO A 30 5.52 8.54 10.95
CA PRO A 30 6.59 9.00 10.05
C PRO A 30 6.39 8.52 8.60
N GLY A 31 6.97 9.24 7.64
CA GLY A 31 6.92 8.86 6.23
C GLY A 31 7.91 7.72 5.91
N PRO A 32 7.60 6.85 4.92
CA PRO A 32 8.53 5.80 4.50
C PRO A 32 9.74 6.37 3.76
N ALA A 33 10.84 5.61 3.73
CA ALA A 33 12.03 5.96 2.96
C ALA A 33 11.76 5.96 1.44
N ARG A 34 10.86 5.07 0.99
CA ARG A 34 10.37 5.04 -0.40
C ARG A 34 8.91 4.65 -0.41
N ARG A 35 8.17 5.18 -1.38
CA ARG A 35 6.80 4.79 -1.67
C ARG A 35 6.62 4.67 -3.18
N GLU A 36 6.05 3.56 -3.60
CA GLU A 36 5.72 3.28 -5.01
C GLU A 36 4.24 2.94 -5.10
N THR A 37 3.62 3.30 -6.21
CA THR A 37 2.18 3.09 -6.44
C THR A 37 1.96 2.61 -7.85
N PHE A 38 1.23 1.51 -7.98
CA PHE A 38 0.98 0.81 -9.23
C PHE A 38 -0.52 0.62 -9.43
N ARG A 39 -0.90 0.48 -10.70
CA ARG A 39 -2.24 0.05 -11.11
C ARG A 39 -2.15 -1.26 -11.86
N ALA A 40 -3.21 -2.04 -11.80
CA ALA A 40 -3.36 -3.29 -12.54
C ALA A 40 -4.79 -3.44 -13.07
N PRO A 41 -5.05 -4.37 -14.02
CA PRO A 41 -6.40 -4.63 -14.51
C PRO A 41 -7.41 -4.90 -13.39
N GLN A 42 -8.69 -4.71 -13.69
CA GLN A 42 -9.80 -4.86 -12.74
C GLN A 42 -9.71 -3.85 -11.58
N ASP A 43 -9.44 -2.58 -11.89
CA ASP A 43 -9.44 -1.46 -10.95
C ASP A 43 -8.58 -1.70 -9.68
N ARG A 44 -7.43 -2.37 -9.85
CA ARG A 44 -6.52 -2.67 -8.75
C ARG A 44 -5.50 -1.58 -8.55
N VAL A 45 -5.26 -1.24 -7.28
CA VAL A 45 -4.20 -0.35 -6.83
C VAL A 45 -3.31 -1.10 -5.86
N LEU A 46 -2.00 -1.00 -6.08
CA LEU A 46 -0.96 -1.55 -5.24
C LEU A 46 -0.09 -0.40 -4.73
N VAL A 47 0.12 -0.34 -3.43
CA VAL A 47 1.09 0.57 -2.82
C VAL A 47 2.13 -0.28 -2.10
N ILE A 48 3.40 0.02 -2.36
CA ILE A 48 4.51 -0.56 -1.59
C ILE A 48 5.24 0.60 -0.91
N THR A 49 5.57 0.41 0.37
CA THR A 49 6.37 1.35 1.16
C THR A 49 7.59 0.64 1.72
N TRP A 50 8.74 1.32 1.73
CA TRP A 50 10.01 0.79 2.25
C TRP A 50 10.43 1.57 3.48
N TRP A 51 10.88 0.85 4.49
CA TRP A 51 11.23 1.37 5.80
C TRP A 51 12.58 0.82 6.23
N ASP A 52 13.44 1.68 6.75
CA ASP A 52 14.63 1.23 7.47
C ASP A 52 14.26 1.03 8.94
N ALA A 53 13.84 -0.20 9.26
CA ALA A 53 13.33 -0.58 10.58
C ALA A 53 13.35 -2.10 10.75
N PRO A 54 13.37 -2.62 11.99
CA PRO A 54 13.13 -4.05 12.27
C PRO A 54 11.85 -4.61 11.63
N TYR A 55 11.81 -5.91 11.31
CA TYR A 55 10.66 -6.55 10.65
C TYR A 55 9.34 -6.39 11.41
N ASP A 56 9.41 -6.47 12.74
CA ASP A 56 8.29 -6.40 13.68
C ASP A 56 8.01 -4.97 14.18
N ALA A 57 8.68 -3.96 13.64
CA ALA A 57 8.46 -2.58 14.03
C ALA A 57 7.00 -2.13 13.75
N PRO A 58 6.39 -1.32 14.64
CA PRO A 58 5.04 -0.79 14.47
C PRO A 58 5.05 0.35 13.44
N LEU A 59 5.14 -0.01 12.17
CA LEU A 59 5.22 0.92 11.04
C LEU A 59 3.83 1.43 10.61
N PRO A 60 3.70 2.71 10.20
CA PRO A 60 2.46 3.24 9.61
C PRO A 60 2.03 2.48 8.35
N GLU A 61 0.74 2.21 8.22
CA GLU A 61 0.14 1.52 7.08
C GLU A 61 -0.99 2.33 6.47
N LEU A 62 -1.30 2.09 5.19
CA LEU A 62 -2.49 2.69 4.58
C LEU A 62 -3.75 2.14 5.25
N PRO A 63 -4.72 3.01 5.58
CA PRO A 63 -5.97 2.59 6.21
C PRO A 63 -6.83 1.74 5.25
N GLU A 64 -7.95 1.25 5.74
CA GLU A 64 -8.99 0.69 4.86
C GLU A 64 -9.76 1.85 4.20
N PRO A 65 -9.99 1.81 2.88
CA PRO A 65 -10.86 2.76 2.22
C PRO A 65 -12.32 2.56 2.67
N ASP A 66 -13.17 3.54 2.36
CA ASP A 66 -14.61 3.37 2.49
C ASP A 66 -15.08 2.14 1.71
N ALA A 67 -16.04 1.40 2.27
CA ALA A 67 -16.63 0.22 1.65
C ALA A 67 -17.28 0.52 0.29
N GLU A 68 -17.70 1.76 0.03
CA GLU A 68 -18.21 2.17 -1.28
C GLU A 68 -17.10 2.28 -2.35
N LEU A 69 -15.84 2.44 -1.94
CA LEU A 69 -14.71 2.62 -2.85
C LEU A 69 -14.09 1.29 -3.28
N VAL A 70 -14.24 0.22 -2.49
CA VAL A 70 -13.61 -1.08 -2.71
C VAL A 70 -14.61 -2.23 -2.71
N THR A 71 -14.33 -3.30 -3.46
CA THR A 71 -15.21 -4.48 -3.48
C THR A 71 -14.89 -5.50 -2.40
N ARG A 72 -13.77 -5.35 -1.71
CA ARG A 72 -13.25 -6.31 -0.73
C ARG A 72 -12.29 -5.64 0.23
N VAL A 73 -12.04 -6.30 1.36
CA VAL A 73 -10.99 -5.93 2.32
C VAL A 73 -9.65 -5.89 1.61
N VAL A 74 -8.84 -4.90 1.95
CA VAL A 74 -7.50 -4.71 1.40
C VAL A 74 -6.56 -5.82 1.86
N HIS A 75 -5.59 -6.15 1.04
CA HIS A 75 -4.57 -7.12 1.41
C HIS A 75 -3.30 -6.43 1.86
N ARG A 76 -2.67 -6.97 2.91
CA ARG A 76 -1.48 -6.40 3.53
C ARG A 76 -0.43 -7.48 3.79
N TRP A 77 0.79 -7.24 3.35
CA TRP A 77 1.92 -8.15 3.57
C TRP A 77 3.19 -7.40 3.91
N ARG A 78 4.04 -8.00 4.76
CA ARG A 78 5.38 -7.52 5.08
C ARG A 78 6.42 -8.42 4.43
N PHE A 79 7.46 -7.82 3.88
CA PHE A 79 8.60 -8.53 3.30
C PHE A 79 9.90 -7.93 3.82
N GLU A 80 10.88 -8.78 4.10
CA GLU A 80 12.26 -8.36 4.29
C GLU A 80 12.91 -8.21 2.91
N ALA A 81 13.59 -7.09 2.68
CA ALA A 81 14.37 -6.92 1.47
C ALA A 81 15.66 -7.73 1.56
N VAL A 82 15.88 -8.61 0.59
CA VAL A 82 17.15 -9.28 0.39
C VAL A 82 18.01 -8.41 -0.51
N THR A 83 19.19 -8.02 -0.06
CA THR A 83 20.17 -7.35 -0.91
C THR A 83 20.88 -8.41 -1.74
N ASP A 84 20.96 -8.20 -3.06
CA ASP A 84 21.93 -8.93 -3.86
C ASP A 84 23.33 -8.55 -3.33
N GLY A 85 24.11 -9.56 -2.94
CA GLY A 85 25.44 -9.41 -2.37
C GLY A 85 26.49 -8.89 -3.35
#